data_AF-S8DT47-F1
#
_entry.id   AF-S8DT47-F1
#
_cell.length_a   1.000
_cell.length_b   1.000
_cell.length_c   1.000
_cell.angle_alpha   90.00
_cell.angle_beta   90.00
_cell.angle_gamma   90.00
#
_symmetry.space_group_name_H-M   'P 1'
#
loop_
_entity.id
_entity.type
_entity.pdbx_description
1 polymer ?
#
loop_
_entity_poly.entity_id
_entity_poly.type
_entity_poly.pdbx_seq_one_letter_code
_entity_poly.pdbx_strand_id
1 'polypeptide(L)'
;MPDNIFNPNLMILDFDANQDTPFKALHVILLGVVKYFWRDAVSHVSAEGKQTLKARLTSVNVSGLDISPLRAQTLVQYAGSLVGRDFRAILQVAPLVLHGLIPEAAYEAWLALCRLAPMVFQPSIENTPEFLVRYLNEQYLRNVVLTYQLQRCLQTRVYDFLAATALWTTRWFNKPKFHLFLHLAEHI
;
A
#
# COMPACT_ATOMS: atom_id res chain seq x y z
N MET A 1 -6.37 20.01 36.02
CA MET A 1 -6.16 18.83 35.15
C MET A 1 -6.31 17.59 36.01
N PRO A 2 -6.72 16.44 35.47
CA PRO A 2 -6.68 15.19 36.22
C PRO A 2 -5.23 14.85 36.62
N ASP A 3 -5.07 14.18 37.76
CA ASP A 3 -3.75 13.85 38.33
C ASP A 3 -2.96 12.85 37.48
N ASN A 4 -3.67 12.02 36.70
CA ASN A 4 -3.08 11.11 35.72
C ASN A 4 -3.64 11.43 34.33
N ILE A 5 -2.75 11.81 33.42
CA ILE A 5 -3.06 12.15 32.03
C ILE A 5 -2.89 10.95 31.08
N PHE A 6 -2.35 9.83 31.56
CA PHE A 6 -2.16 8.62 30.77
C PHE A 6 -3.45 7.84 30.66
N ASN A 7 -3.67 7.26 29.48
CA ASN A 7 -4.81 6.39 29.22
C ASN A 7 -4.67 5.12 30.10
N PRO A 8 -5.63 4.81 30.99
CA PRO A 8 -5.55 3.65 31.87
C PRO A 8 -5.47 2.31 31.11
N ASN A 9 -5.89 2.26 29.85
CA ASN A 9 -5.74 1.08 29.00
C ASN A 9 -4.26 0.71 28.76
N LEU A 10 -3.33 1.67 28.87
CA LEU A 10 -1.88 1.41 28.76
C LEU A 10 -1.31 0.70 30.00
N MET A 11 -2.10 0.57 31.08
CA MET A 11 -1.70 -0.08 32.33
C MET A 11 -2.32 -1.48 32.49
N ILE A 12 -2.99 -1.99 31.46
CA ILE A 12 -3.51 -3.36 31.45
C ILE A 12 -2.32 -4.32 31.43
N LEU A 13 -2.31 -5.28 32.35
CA LEU A 13 -1.28 -6.31 32.41
C LEU A 13 -1.27 -7.09 31.09
N ASP A 14 -0.07 -7.31 30.54
CA ASP A 14 0.17 -7.99 29.26
C ASP A 14 -0.38 -7.30 28.00
N PHE A 15 -0.81 -6.03 28.11
CA PHE A 15 -1.15 -5.22 26.93
C PHE A 15 0.09 -4.52 26.37
N ASP A 16 0.48 -4.86 25.14
CA ASP A 16 1.46 -4.11 24.36
C ASP A 16 0.73 -3.44 23.20
N ALA A 17 0.53 -2.12 23.30
CA ALA A 17 -0.15 -1.34 22.27
C ALA A 17 0.44 -1.51 20.86
N ASN A 18 1.73 -1.87 20.74
CA ASN A 18 2.40 -2.06 19.45
C ASN A 18 2.10 -3.45 18.86
N GLN A 19 2.07 -4.50 19.68
CA GLN A 19 1.75 -5.86 19.24
C GLN A 19 0.24 -6.08 19.08
N ASP A 20 -0.55 -5.52 20.01
CA ASP A 20 -1.98 -5.76 20.12
C ASP A 20 -2.83 -4.84 19.23
N THR A 21 -2.19 -3.88 18.53
CA THR A 21 -2.86 -3.07 17.50
C THR A 21 -2.56 -3.65 16.12
N PRO A 22 -3.45 -4.49 15.55
CA PRO A 22 -3.15 -5.20 14.32
C PRO A 22 -2.97 -4.24 13.14
N PHE A 23 -2.01 -4.54 12.27
CA PHE A 23 -1.88 -3.87 10.97
C PHE A 23 -3.15 -4.09 10.14
N LYS A 24 -4.02 -3.08 10.08
CA LYS A 24 -5.21 -3.11 9.24
C LYS A 24 -4.91 -2.49 7.88
N ALA A 25 -4.64 -3.32 6.87
CA ALA A 25 -4.29 -2.89 5.51
C ALA A 25 -5.26 -1.84 4.91
N LEU A 26 -6.57 -1.96 5.20
CA LEU A 26 -7.56 -0.95 4.83
C LEU A 26 -7.23 0.44 5.40
N HIS A 27 -6.88 0.54 6.68
CA HIS A 27 -6.66 1.81 7.36
C HIS A 27 -5.25 2.36 7.17
N VAL A 28 -4.25 1.49 6.99
CA VAL A 28 -2.86 1.88 6.84
C VAL A 28 -2.53 2.17 5.38
N ILE A 29 -2.88 1.26 4.47
CA ILE A 29 -2.55 1.39 3.04
C ILE A 29 -3.60 2.22 2.33
N LEU A 30 -4.86 1.76 2.29
CA LEU A 30 -5.88 2.40 1.44
C LEU A 30 -6.31 3.78 1.96
N LEU A 31 -6.82 3.84 3.20
CA LEU A 31 -7.27 5.09 3.83
C LEU A 31 -6.12 5.93 4.42
N GLY A 32 -4.90 5.39 4.42
CA GLY A 32 -3.68 6.08 4.84
C GLY A 32 -2.86 6.50 3.63
N VAL A 33 -1.89 5.69 3.24
CA VAL A 33 -0.91 6.02 2.18
C VAL A 33 -1.58 6.39 0.86
N VAL A 34 -2.41 5.51 0.29
CA VAL A 34 -3.02 5.70 -1.03
C VAL A 34 -3.90 6.95 -1.05
N LYS A 35 -4.70 7.16 0.01
CA LYS A 35 -5.51 8.37 0.16
C LYS A 35 -4.69 9.64 0.03
N TYR A 36 -3.59 9.74 0.77
CA TYR A 36 -2.81 10.96 0.77
C TYR A 36 -1.93 11.09 -0.48
N PHE A 37 -1.34 10.01 -0.96
CA PHE A 37 -0.55 10.00 -2.19
C PHE A 37 -1.41 10.40 -3.39
N TRP A 38 -2.65 9.89 -3.49
CA TRP A 38 -3.54 10.22 -4.60
C TRP A 38 -3.97 11.67 -4.57
N ARG A 39 -4.36 12.16 -3.39
CA ARG A 39 -4.73 13.56 -3.19
C ARG A 39 -3.57 14.49 -3.56
N ASP A 40 -2.35 14.15 -3.15
CA ASP A 40 -1.15 14.93 -3.45
C ASP A 40 -0.85 14.93 -4.96
N ALA A 41 -0.83 13.74 -5.59
CA ALA A 41 -0.63 13.60 -7.03
C ALA A 41 -1.62 14.45 -7.82
N VAL A 42 -2.93 14.32 -7.54
CA VAL A 42 -3.96 15.10 -8.23
C VAL A 42 -3.82 16.61 -7.97
N SER A 43 -3.31 17.03 -6.80
CA SER A 43 -3.13 18.45 -6.50
C SER A 43 -1.97 19.09 -7.28
N HIS A 44 -0.91 18.33 -7.56
CA HIS A 44 0.29 18.80 -8.28
C HIS A 44 0.16 18.71 -9.81
N VAL A 45 -0.77 17.90 -10.32
CA VAL A 45 -1.02 17.79 -11.77
C VAL A 45 -1.71 19.05 -12.30
N SER A 46 -1.20 19.58 -13.41
CA SER A 46 -1.75 20.76 -14.12
C SER A 46 -3.19 20.53 -14.61
N ALA A 47 -3.88 21.60 -15.02
CA ALA A 47 -5.23 21.47 -15.57
C ALA A 47 -5.29 20.56 -16.81
N GLU A 48 -4.31 20.68 -17.71
CA GLU A 48 -4.15 19.82 -18.88
C GLU A 48 -3.78 18.39 -18.47
N GLY A 49 -2.81 18.23 -17.57
CA GLY A 49 -2.41 16.91 -17.05
C GLY A 49 -3.57 16.18 -16.37
N LYS A 50 -4.52 16.90 -15.76
CA LYS A 50 -5.75 16.31 -15.20
C LYS A 50 -6.66 15.76 -16.29
N GLN A 51 -6.69 16.36 -17.48
CA GLN A 51 -7.41 15.79 -18.62
C GLN A 51 -6.71 14.53 -19.12
N THR A 52 -5.37 14.54 -19.21
CA THR A 52 -4.58 13.34 -19.52
C THR A 52 -4.83 12.22 -18.50
N LEU A 53 -4.83 12.55 -17.21
CA LEU A 53 -5.10 11.60 -16.13
C LEU A 53 -6.50 11.00 -16.26
N LYS A 54 -7.53 11.81 -16.52
CA LYS A 54 -8.90 11.34 -16.74
C LYS A 54 -9.03 10.47 -17.98
N ALA A 55 -8.36 10.85 -19.08
CA ALA A 55 -8.35 10.08 -20.31
C ALA A 55 -7.72 8.69 -20.05
N ARG A 56 -6.54 8.65 -19.39
CA ARG A 56 -5.87 7.41 -19.00
C ARG A 56 -6.75 6.54 -18.12
N LEU A 57 -7.32 7.10 -17.05
CA LEU A 57 -8.24 6.37 -16.15
C LEU A 57 -9.45 5.80 -16.91
N THR A 58 -10.01 6.55 -17.86
CA THR A 58 -11.14 6.08 -18.68
C THR A 58 -10.72 4.97 -19.65
N SER A 59 -9.50 5.04 -20.19
CA SER A 59 -9.01 4.10 -21.21
C SER A 59 -8.35 2.84 -20.64
N VAL A 60 -8.01 2.80 -19.35
CA VAL A 60 -7.39 1.60 -18.75
C VAL A 60 -8.34 0.42 -18.91
N ASN A 61 -7.82 -0.65 -19.52
CA ASN A 61 -8.49 -1.93 -19.52
C ASN A 61 -8.38 -2.54 -18.11
N VAL A 62 -9.53 -2.70 -17.45
CA VAL A 62 -9.63 -3.27 -16.10
C VAL A 62 -9.99 -4.77 -16.10
N SER A 63 -10.01 -5.41 -17.27
CA SER A 63 -10.21 -6.86 -17.37
C SER A 63 -9.16 -7.60 -16.51
N GLY A 64 -9.64 -8.48 -15.64
CA GLY A 64 -8.78 -9.26 -14.72
C GLY A 64 -8.43 -8.56 -13.40
N LEU A 65 -8.84 -7.30 -13.18
CA LEU A 65 -8.56 -6.57 -11.93
C LEU A 65 -9.67 -6.63 -10.87
N ASP A 66 -10.77 -7.34 -11.16
CA ASP A 66 -11.96 -7.46 -10.29
C ASP A 66 -12.47 -6.10 -9.77
N ILE A 67 -12.49 -5.09 -10.64
CA ILE A 67 -12.99 -3.75 -10.35
C ILE A 67 -13.94 -3.28 -11.47
N SER A 68 -14.92 -2.46 -11.09
CA SER A 68 -15.76 -1.77 -12.07
C SER A 68 -14.94 -0.77 -12.90
N PRO A 69 -15.38 -0.41 -14.11
CA PRO A 69 -14.80 0.68 -14.88
C PRO A 69 -14.60 1.94 -14.03
N LEU A 70 -13.45 2.58 -14.23
CA LEU A 70 -13.03 3.69 -13.38
C LEU A 70 -13.86 4.95 -13.68
N ARG A 71 -14.45 5.51 -12.63
CA ARG A 71 -15.16 6.79 -12.70
C ARG A 71 -14.15 7.94 -12.70
N ALA A 72 -13.43 8.11 -13.81
CA ALA A 72 -12.28 9.02 -13.93
C ALA A 72 -12.57 10.44 -13.43
N GLN A 73 -13.73 11.00 -13.80
CA GLN A 73 -14.16 12.31 -13.32
C GLN A 73 -14.25 12.35 -11.79
N THR A 74 -14.86 11.34 -11.16
CA THR A 74 -15.00 11.24 -9.70
C THR A 74 -13.64 11.11 -9.02
N LEU A 75 -12.77 10.22 -9.52
CA LEU A 75 -11.47 9.94 -8.92
C LEU A 75 -10.54 11.17 -8.93
N VAL A 76 -10.65 12.01 -9.94
CA VAL A 76 -9.84 13.24 -10.06
C VAL A 76 -10.52 14.44 -9.38
N GLN A 77 -11.82 14.65 -9.57
CA GLN A 77 -12.52 15.82 -9.01
C GLN A 77 -12.67 15.74 -7.48
N TYR A 78 -12.92 14.55 -6.94
CA TYR A 78 -13.20 14.35 -5.52
C TYR A 78 -12.07 13.60 -4.80
N ALA A 79 -10.82 13.77 -5.25
CA ALA A 79 -9.64 13.07 -4.72
C ALA A 79 -9.47 13.17 -3.18
N GLY A 80 -10.04 14.20 -2.53
CA GLY A 80 -10.03 14.38 -1.08
C GLY A 80 -11.10 13.58 -0.31
N SER A 81 -12.14 13.09 -0.97
CA SER A 81 -13.36 12.53 -0.35
C SER A 81 -13.69 11.10 -0.82
N LEU A 82 -12.72 10.43 -1.44
CA LEU A 82 -12.88 9.05 -1.90
C LEU A 82 -12.92 8.04 -0.74
N VAL A 83 -13.43 6.85 -1.03
CA VAL A 83 -13.56 5.75 -0.05
C VAL A 83 -12.59 4.61 -0.34
N GLY A 84 -12.51 3.63 0.57
CA GLY A 84 -11.59 2.48 0.45
C GLY A 84 -11.70 1.72 -0.87
N ARG A 85 -12.92 1.57 -1.43
CA ARG A 85 -13.14 0.95 -2.74
C ARG A 85 -12.43 1.70 -3.86
N ASP A 86 -12.56 3.03 -3.90
CA ASP A 86 -11.92 3.86 -4.91
C ASP A 86 -10.39 3.79 -4.79
N PHE A 87 -9.86 3.81 -3.56
CA PHE A 87 -8.42 3.69 -3.32
C PHE A 87 -7.86 2.31 -3.71
N ARG A 88 -8.62 1.23 -3.51
CA ARG A 88 -8.23 -0.10 -4.01
C ARG A 88 -8.10 -0.09 -5.54
N ALA A 89 -9.04 0.53 -6.24
CA ALA A 89 -8.98 0.65 -7.70
C ALA A 89 -7.79 1.52 -8.15
N ILE A 90 -7.57 2.66 -7.50
CA ILE A 90 -6.43 3.56 -7.76
C ILE A 90 -5.10 2.80 -7.58
N LEU A 91 -4.93 2.07 -6.47
CA LEU A 91 -3.70 1.35 -6.16
C LEU A 91 -3.33 0.33 -7.25
N GLN A 92 -4.32 -0.28 -7.91
CA GLN A 92 -4.08 -1.25 -8.99
C GLN A 92 -3.63 -0.61 -10.30
N VAL A 93 -4.01 0.65 -10.56
CA VAL A 93 -3.77 1.31 -11.87
C VAL A 93 -2.80 2.50 -11.80
N ALA A 94 -2.42 2.94 -10.60
CA ALA A 94 -1.60 4.13 -10.38
C ALA A 94 -0.32 4.20 -11.23
N PRO A 95 0.48 3.12 -11.37
CA PRO A 95 1.69 3.14 -12.21
C PRO A 95 1.40 3.50 -13.67
N LEU A 96 0.29 3.00 -14.21
CA LEU A 96 -0.09 3.19 -15.61
C LEU A 96 -0.62 4.61 -15.85
N VAL A 97 -1.39 5.14 -14.91
CA VAL A 97 -2.09 6.42 -15.13
C VAL A 97 -1.24 7.63 -14.73
N LEU A 98 -0.30 7.49 -13.79
CA LEU A 98 0.52 8.59 -13.26
C LEU A 98 1.84 8.84 -13.99
N HIS A 99 2.30 7.90 -14.82
CA HIS A 99 3.60 7.99 -15.51
C HIS A 99 3.77 9.32 -16.27
N GLY A 100 4.80 10.10 -15.94
CA GLY A 100 5.08 11.39 -16.56
C GLY A 100 4.11 12.53 -16.20
N LEU A 101 3.21 12.35 -15.23
CA LEU A 101 2.31 13.41 -14.74
C LEU A 101 2.67 13.96 -13.36
N ILE A 102 3.55 13.28 -12.63
CA ILE A 102 4.02 13.65 -11.30
C ILE A 102 5.55 13.62 -11.26
N PRO A 103 6.21 14.28 -10.28
CA PRO A 103 7.66 14.22 -10.14
C PRO A 103 8.18 12.79 -10.02
N GLU A 104 9.36 12.53 -10.58
CA GLU A 104 9.95 11.17 -10.64
C GLU A 104 10.03 10.49 -9.28
N ALA A 105 10.49 11.21 -8.25
CA ALA A 105 10.59 10.65 -6.90
C ALA A 105 9.22 10.24 -6.32
N ALA A 106 8.16 10.99 -6.65
CA ALA A 106 6.78 10.64 -6.26
C ALA A 106 6.31 9.39 -7.00
N TYR A 107 6.63 9.30 -8.30
CA TYR A 107 6.30 8.14 -9.13
C TYR A 107 7.01 6.88 -8.62
N GLU A 108 8.29 6.96 -8.26
CA GLU A 108 9.02 5.83 -7.66
C GLU A 108 8.43 5.36 -6.33
N ALA A 109 7.96 6.29 -5.49
CA ALA A 109 7.24 5.93 -4.26
C ALA A 109 5.91 5.20 -4.55
N TRP A 110 5.18 5.61 -5.59
CA TRP A 110 4.00 4.89 -6.08
C TRP A 110 4.34 3.49 -6.60
N LEU A 111 5.41 3.36 -7.40
CA LEU A 111 5.85 2.06 -7.90
C LEU A 111 6.23 1.13 -6.75
N ALA A 112 6.97 1.62 -5.76
CA ALA A 112 7.34 0.84 -4.60
C ALA A 112 6.12 0.39 -3.77
N LEU A 113 5.14 1.29 -3.58
CA LEU A 113 3.87 0.96 -2.93
C LEU A 113 3.09 -0.11 -3.71
N CYS A 114 3.01 0.01 -5.04
CA CYS A 114 2.31 -0.95 -5.90
C CYS A 114 3.02 -2.30 -5.98
N ARG A 115 4.34 -2.38 -5.73
CA ARG A 115 5.07 -3.65 -5.55
C ARG A 115 4.81 -4.29 -4.19
N LEU A 116 4.67 -3.48 -3.14
CA LEU A 116 4.38 -3.94 -1.78
C LEU A 116 2.92 -4.44 -1.65
N ALA A 117 1.97 -3.73 -2.25
CA ALA A 117 0.54 -3.97 -2.06
C ALA A 117 0.09 -5.42 -2.32
N PRO A 118 0.47 -6.10 -3.43
CA PRO A 118 0.09 -7.50 -3.65
C PRO A 118 0.53 -8.43 -2.52
N MET A 119 1.73 -8.21 -1.96
CA MET A 119 2.24 -9.02 -0.85
C MET A 119 1.42 -8.86 0.44
N VAL A 120 0.72 -7.74 0.58
CA VAL A 120 -0.12 -7.45 1.76
C VAL A 120 -1.56 -7.90 1.55
N PHE A 121 -2.10 -7.75 0.33
CA PHE A 121 -3.50 -8.05 0.03
C PHE A 121 -3.73 -9.48 -0.48
N GLN A 122 -2.68 -10.19 -0.91
CA GLN A 122 -2.72 -11.57 -1.38
C GLN A 122 -1.59 -12.39 -0.73
N PRO A 123 -1.69 -12.69 0.58
CA PRO A 123 -0.62 -13.38 1.32
C PRO A 123 -0.52 -14.88 0.98
N SER A 124 -1.56 -15.47 0.37
CA SER A 124 -1.58 -16.86 -0.07
C SER A 124 -1.72 -16.98 -1.58
N ILE A 125 -0.95 -17.90 -2.17
CA ILE A 125 -1.09 -18.30 -3.58
C ILE A 125 -1.90 -19.61 -3.58
N GLU A 126 -3.08 -19.61 -4.19
CA GLU A 126 -3.97 -20.80 -4.18
C GLU A 126 -3.45 -21.97 -5.04
N ASN A 127 -2.32 -21.81 -5.75
CA ASN A 127 -1.68 -22.84 -6.59
C ASN A 127 -0.16 -22.95 -6.36
N THR A 128 0.25 -23.09 -5.10
CA THR A 128 1.65 -23.34 -4.71
C THR A 128 2.27 -24.63 -5.31
N PRO A 129 1.55 -25.76 -5.56
CA PRO A 129 2.19 -26.99 -6.02
C PRO A 129 2.77 -26.88 -7.44
N GLU A 130 2.04 -26.37 -8.43
CA GLU A 130 2.47 -26.43 -9.84
C GLU A 130 3.57 -25.42 -10.20
N PHE A 131 3.68 -24.31 -9.48
CA PHE A 131 4.75 -23.33 -9.71
C PHE A 131 6.11 -23.80 -9.16
N LEU A 132 6.12 -24.70 -8.16
CA LEU A 132 7.32 -25.07 -7.40
C LEU A 132 7.72 -26.55 -7.49
N VAL A 133 6.92 -27.40 -8.15
CA VAL A 133 7.28 -28.80 -8.47
C VAL A 133 8.59 -28.91 -9.27
N ARG A 134 9.05 -27.84 -9.91
CA ARG A 134 10.27 -27.86 -10.74
C ARG A 134 11.60 -27.88 -9.97
N TYR A 135 11.65 -27.58 -8.66
CA TYR A 135 12.95 -27.27 -8.02
C TYR A 135 13.29 -27.90 -6.65
N LEU A 136 12.39 -28.58 -5.92
CA LEU A 136 12.73 -29.13 -4.59
C LEU A 136 12.15 -30.54 -4.37
N ASN A 137 12.89 -31.43 -3.69
CA ASN A 137 12.50 -32.84 -3.49
C ASN A 137 11.97 -33.17 -2.07
N GLU A 138 11.98 -32.25 -1.11
CA GLU A 138 11.51 -32.52 0.27
C GLU A 138 10.39 -31.58 0.72
N GLN A 139 9.27 -32.15 1.16
CA GLN A 139 8.01 -31.43 1.42
C GLN A 139 8.03 -30.60 2.71
N TYR A 140 8.77 -31.02 3.73
CA TYR A 140 8.78 -30.35 5.05
C TYR A 140 9.70 -29.11 5.09
N LEU A 141 10.89 -29.19 4.48
CA LEU A 141 11.80 -28.04 4.31
C LEU A 141 11.21 -26.94 3.41
N ARG A 142 10.29 -27.29 2.49
CA ARG A 142 9.64 -26.33 1.58
C ARG A 142 8.87 -25.24 2.33
N ASN A 143 8.02 -25.61 3.29
CA ASN A 143 7.15 -24.64 3.94
C ASN A 143 7.93 -23.64 4.81
N VAL A 144 8.95 -24.11 5.55
CA VAL A 144 9.77 -23.24 6.41
C VAL A 144 10.63 -22.28 5.57
N VAL A 145 11.24 -22.77 4.48
CA VAL A 145 12.04 -21.92 3.58
C VAL A 145 11.17 -20.91 2.84
N LEU A 146 9.97 -21.30 2.40
CA LEU A 146 9.03 -20.41 1.71
C LEU A 146 8.56 -19.28 2.63
N THR A 147 8.18 -19.58 3.87
CA THR A 147 7.77 -18.55 4.85
C THR A 147 8.89 -17.56 5.11
N TYR A 148 10.12 -18.04 5.32
CA TYR A 148 11.27 -17.17 5.54
C TYR A 148 11.59 -16.29 4.32
N GLN A 149 11.53 -16.86 3.11
CA GLN A 149 11.75 -16.11 1.88
C GLN A 149 10.66 -15.04 1.65
N LEU A 150 9.39 -15.37 1.89
CA LEU A 150 8.30 -14.42 1.80
C LEU A 150 8.47 -13.27 2.79
N GLN A 151 8.84 -13.56 4.03
CA GLN A 151 9.05 -12.55 5.06
C GLN A 151 10.24 -11.63 4.71
N ARG A 152 11.34 -12.18 4.20
CA ARG A 152 12.47 -11.38 3.70
C ARG A 152 12.11 -10.51 2.49
N CYS A 153 11.35 -11.06 1.54
CA CYS A 153 10.85 -10.32 0.40
C CYS A 153 9.95 -9.17 0.85
N LEU A 154 9.03 -9.43 1.78
CA LEU A 154 8.13 -8.43 2.35
C LEU A 154 8.91 -7.30 3.04
N GLN A 155 9.86 -7.66 3.91
CA GLN A 155 10.72 -6.70 4.60
C GLN A 155 11.52 -5.84 3.60
N THR A 156 12.06 -6.46 2.54
CA THR A 156 12.76 -5.74 1.46
C THR A 156 11.81 -4.75 0.77
N ARG A 157 10.58 -5.16 0.43
CA ARG A 157 9.58 -4.27 -0.20
C ARG A 157 9.11 -3.15 0.72
N VAL A 158 9.05 -3.39 2.02
CA VAL A 158 8.81 -2.34 3.02
C VAL A 158 9.93 -1.31 2.98
N TYR A 159 11.20 -1.74 3.05
CA TYR A 159 12.32 -0.81 3.01
C TYR A 159 12.41 -0.05 1.67
N ASP A 160 12.19 -0.72 0.54
CA ASP A 160 12.10 -0.09 -0.78
C ASP A 160 11.03 1.03 -0.78
N PHE A 161 9.84 0.74 -0.26
CA PHE A 161 8.74 1.69 -0.17
C PHE A 161 9.05 2.88 0.74
N LEU A 162 9.59 2.64 1.93
CA LEU A 162 9.93 3.70 2.87
C LEU A 162 11.08 4.56 2.33
N ALA A 163 12.10 3.96 1.73
CA ALA A 163 13.22 4.68 1.11
C ALA A 163 12.75 5.55 -0.06
N ALA A 164 11.96 5.01 -0.98
CA ALA A 164 11.38 5.78 -2.10
C ALA A 164 10.49 6.94 -1.59
N THR A 165 9.70 6.70 -0.54
CA THR A 165 8.89 7.75 0.09
C THR A 165 9.76 8.84 0.70
N ALA A 166 10.87 8.49 1.36
CA ALA A 166 11.80 9.46 1.95
C ALA A 166 12.50 10.31 0.89
N LEU A 167 12.90 9.69 -0.23
CA LEU A 167 13.49 10.36 -1.39
C LEU A 167 12.50 11.33 -2.06
N TRP A 168 11.20 11.00 -2.06
CA TRP A 168 10.18 11.96 -2.46
C TRP A 168 10.08 13.12 -1.46
N THR A 169 9.80 12.82 -0.20
CA THR A 169 9.90 13.79 0.91
C THR A 169 9.75 13.10 2.26
N THR A 170 10.63 13.46 3.21
CA THR A 170 10.54 12.99 4.61
C THR A 170 9.29 13.48 5.34
N ARG A 171 8.56 14.48 4.81
CA ARG A 171 7.30 14.97 5.41
C ARG A 171 6.20 13.92 5.47
N TRP A 172 6.27 12.87 4.63
CA TRP A 172 5.32 11.76 4.67
C TRP A 172 5.31 11.01 6.00
N PHE A 173 6.45 10.96 6.69
CA PHE A 173 6.59 10.28 7.98
C PHE A 173 5.95 11.03 9.15
N ASN A 174 5.54 12.29 8.95
CA ASN A 174 4.69 13.01 9.91
C ASN A 174 3.25 12.45 9.91
N LYS A 175 2.88 11.59 8.95
CA LYS A 175 1.59 10.90 8.96
C LYS A 175 1.65 9.73 9.94
N PRO A 176 0.66 9.57 10.83
CA PRO A 176 0.76 8.70 12.00
C PRO A 176 0.87 7.22 11.68
N LYS A 177 0.63 6.77 10.44
CA LYS A 177 0.55 5.33 10.11
C LYS A 177 1.77 4.78 9.38
N PHE A 178 2.76 5.61 9.03
CA PHE A 178 3.94 5.15 8.27
C PHE A 178 4.86 4.25 9.10
N HIS A 179 4.95 4.45 10.42
CA HIS A 179 5.77 3.60 11.28
C HIS A 179 5.26 2.15 11.34
N LEU A 180 3.96 1.93 11.14
CA LEU A 180 3.33 0.60 11.17
C LEU A 180 3.85 -0.33 10.05
N PHE A 181 4.45 0.20 8.99
CA PHE A 181 5.06 -0.63 7.95
C PHE A 181 6.28 -1.40 8.45
N LEU A 182 7.00 -0.89 9.46
CA LEU A 182 8.16 -1.58 10.04
C LEU A 182 7.75 -2.85 10.81
N HIS A 183 6.52 -2.88 11.30
CA HIS A 183 5.94 -4.01 12.04
C HIS A 183 5.11 -4.93 11.14
N LEU A 184 4.99 -4.63 9.84
CA LEU A 184 4.13 -5.37 8.91
C LEU A 184 4.44 -6.87 8.88
N ALA A 185 5.72 -7.23 8.95
CA ALA A 185 6.17 -8.62 8.93
C ALA A 185 5.85 -9.39 10.22
N GLU A 186 5.46 -8.71 11.30
CA GLU A 186 5.00 -9.34 12.56
C GLU A 186 3.50 -9.69 12.50
N HIS A 187 2.77 -9.17 11.50
CA HIS A 187 1.32 -9.30 11.38
C HIS A 187 0.84 -10.12 10.16
N ILE A 188 1.75 -10.63 9.31
CA ILE A 188 1.45 -11.42 8.10
C ILE A 188 2.12 -12.78 8.19
#